data_AF-A0A4R7HX23-F1
#
_entry.id   AF-A0A4R7HX23-F1
#
_cell.length_a   1.000
_cell.length_b   1.000
_cell.length_c   1.000
_cell.angle_alpha   90.00
_cell.angle_beta   90.00
_cell.angle_gamma   90.00
#
_symmetry.space_group_name_H-M   'P 1'
#
loop_
_entity.id
_entity.type
_entity.pdbx_description
1 polymer ?
#
loop_
_entity_poly.entity_id
_entity_poly.type
_entity_poly.pdbx_seq_one_letter_code
_entity_poly.pdbx_strand_id
1 'polypeptide(L)'
;MTEHERIRWAKALVFGGWMFVLAFIGILVIQVRRAAAVSDSRFEDGVWGQRAELVSFATLPQNAVVVVPALIAGLVAAWLVRPLVDPIVVHTQWLLRIIAGLAYVILALAVLGILAVFFQGNFDSVGDVGSILGRLGGVAVGLAIVRLCTEAEHDT
;
A
#
# COMPACT_ATOMS: atom_id res chain seq x y z
N MET A 1 -14.99 -29.05 0.61
CA MET A 1 -15.50 -27.95 -0.23
C MET A 1 -15.38 -28.37 -1.68
N THR A 2 -16.45 -28.25 -2.45
CA THR A 2 -16.47 -28.63 -3.87
C THR A 2 -15.67 -27.64 -4.71
N GLU A 3 -15.22 -28.05 -5.90
CA GLU A 3 -14.52 -27.16 -6.85
C GLU A 3 -15.35 -25.92 -7.20
N HIS A 4 -16.65 -26.11 -7.44
CA HIS A 4 -17.57 -25.03 -7.76
C HIS A 4 -17.67 -24.00 -6.63
N GLU A 5 -17.67 -24.45 -5.36
CA GLU A 5 -17.66 -23.56 -4.20
C GLU A 5 -16.34 -22.82 -4.05
N ARG A 6 -15.21 -23.49 -4.29
CA ARG A 6 -13.87 -22.86 -4.28
C ARG A 6 -13.79 -21.72 -5.28
N ILE A 7 -14.23 -21.96 -6.52
CA ILE A 7 -14.23 -20.95 -7.60
C ILE A 7 -15.18 -19.80 -7.24
N ARG A 8 -16.37 -20.08 -6.70
CA ARG A 8 -17.32 -19.03 -6.28
C ARG A 8 -16.72 -18.13 -5.21
N TRP A 9 -16.07 -18.70 -4.19
CA TRP A 9 -15.40 -17.92 -3.14
C TRP A 9 -14.19 -17.15 -3.67
N ALA A 10 -13.37 -17.76 -4.54
CA ALA A 10 -12.26 -17.07 -5.18
C ALA A 10 -12.72 -15.85 -5.97
N LYS A 11 -13.81 -15.96 -6.75
CA LYS A 11 -14.42 -14.82 -7.48
C LYS A 11 -14.85 -13.70 -6.53
N ALA A 12 -15.53 -14.04 -5.44
CA ALA A 12 -15.97 -13.07 -4.45
C ALA A 12 -14.78 -12.37 -3.76
N LEU A 13 -13.74 -13.12 -3.40
CA LEU A 13 -12.53 -12.60 -2.77
C LEU A 13 -11.72 -11.70 -3.71
N VAL A 14 -11.53 -12.11 -4.97
CA VAL A 14 -10.86 -11.28 -5.97
C VAL A 14 -11.61 -9.98 -6.18
N PHE A 15 -12.94 -10.04 -6.33
CA PHE A 15 -13.76 -8.84 -6.44
C PHE A 15 -13.63 -7.93 -5.22
N GLY A 16 -13.75 -8.49 -4.01
CA GLY A 16 -13.57 -7.75 -2.77
C GLY A 16 -12.18 -7.11 -2.67
N GLY A 17 -11.13 -7.85 -3.02
CA GLY A 17 -9.76 -7.34 -3.05
C GLY A 17 -9.59 -6.15 -3.98
N TRP A 18 -10.19 -6.19 -5.17
CA TRP A 18 -10.21 -5.05 -6.08
C TRP A 18 -10.93 -3.83 -5.51
N MET A 19 -12.02 -4.01 -4.75
CA MET A 19 -12.71 -2.88 -4.11
C MET A 19 -11.83 -2.20 -3.06
N PHE A 20 -11.05 -2.96 -2.29
CA PHE A 20 -10.08 -2.40 -1.35
C PHE A 20 -8.91 -1.70 -2.06
N VAL A 21 -8.43 -2.26 -3.17
CA VAL A 21 -7.42 -1.59 -4.02
C VAL A 21 -7.94 -0.25 -4.54
N LEU A 22 -9.16 -0.21 -5.07
CA LEU A 22 -9.78 1.02 -5.55
C LEU A 22 -9.97 2.04 -4.42
N ALA A 23 -10.36 1.60 -3.23
CA ALA A 23 -10.47 2.47 -2.06
C ALA A 23 -9.12 3.11 -1.70
N PHE A 24 -8.04 2.32 -1.70
CA PHE A 24 -6.69 2.83 -1.43
C PHE A 24 -6.22 3.80 -2.52
N ILE A 25 -6.47 3.49 -3.80
CA ILE A 25 -6.19 4.43 -4.91
C ILE A 25 -6.95 5.75 -4.71
N GLY A 26 -8.22 5.69 -4.28
CA GLY A 26 -9.00 6.90 -3.95
C GLY A 26 -8.34 7.74 -2.86
N ILE A 27 -7.81 7.11 -1.81
CA ILE A 27 -7.04 7.80 -0.76
C ILE A 27 -5.81 8.48 -1.37
N LEU A 28 -5.02 7.78 -2.20
CA LEU A 28 -3.85 8.36 -2.86
C LEU A 28 -4.21 9.59 -3.70
N VAL A 29 -5.27 9.50 -4.51
CA VAL A 29 -5.73 10.63 -5.33
C VAL A 29 -6.13 11.83 -4.47
N ILE A 30 -6.81 11.60 -3.34
CA ILE A 30 -7.18 12.68 -2.41
C ILE A 30 -5.93 13.33 -1.82
N GLN A 31 -4.92 12.55 -1.40
CA GLN A 31 -3.68 13.11 -0.84
C GLN A 31 -2.88 13.90 -1.89
N VAL A 32 -2.78 13.38 -3.12
CA VAL A 32 -2.12 14.10 -4.23
C VAL A 32 -2.85 15.41 -4.54
N ARG A 33 -4.18 15.40 -4.57
CA ARG A 33 -4.98 16.61 -4.78
C ARG A 33 -4.78 17.62 -3.65
N ARG A 34 -4.73 17.16 -2.40
CA ARG A 34 -4.44 18.02 -1.23
C ARG A 34 -3.06 18.65 -1.33
N ALA A 35 -2.05 17.87 -1.71
CA ALA A 35 -0.71 18.39 -1.95
C ALA A 35 -0.71 19.43 -3.08
N ALA A 36 -1.32 19.13 -4.23
CA ALA A 36 -1.39 20.06 -5.36
C ALA A 36 -2.09 21.39 -5.02
N ALA A 37 -3.05 21.38 -4.09
CA ALA A 37 -3.76 22.56 -3.63
C ALA A 37 -2.93 23.47 -2.70
N VAL A 38 -1.78 23.01 -2.17
CA VAL A 38 -0.87 23.84 -1.37
C VAL A 38 -0.22 24.86 -2.29
N SER A 39 -0.55 26.14 -2.08
CA SER A 39 -0.04 27.28 -2.86
C SER A 39 0.90 28.17 -2.04
N ASP A 40 0.65 28.33 -0.75
CA ASP A 40 1.53 29.02 0.20
C ASP A 40 2.06 28.03 1.26
N SER A 41 3.35 28.13 1.59
CA SER A 41 4.01 27.26 2.59
C SER A 41 4.32 27.99 3.88
N ARG A 42 4.14 27.29 5.00
CA ARG A 42 4.63 27.72 6.33
C ARG A 42 5.98 27.08 6.70
N PHE A 43 6.53 26.23 5.84
CA PHE A 43 7.80 25.52 6.06
C PHE A 43 8.97 26.31 5.48
N GLU A 44 10.13 26.18 6.14
CA GLU A 44 11.39 26.76 5.69
C GLU A 44 11.82 26.21 4.31
N ASP A 45 11.42 24.97 3.98
CA ASP A 45 11.63 24.30 2.69
C ASP A 45 10.68 24.76 1.55
N GLY A 46 9.80 25.73 1.83
CA GLY A 46 8.84 26.24 0.86
C GLY A 46 7.73 25.24 0.50
N VAL A 47 7.04 25.50 -0.62
CA VAL A 47 5.80 24.80 -1.04
C VAL A 47 6.04 23.32 -1.36
N TRP A 48 7.24 22.97 -1.82
CA TRP A 48 7.56 21.60 -2.22
C TRP A 48 7.79 20.66 -1.02
N GLY A 49 8.40 21.13 0.07
CA GLY A 49 8.56 20.34 1.30
C GLY A 49 7.21 19.93 1.88
N GLN A 50 6.28 20.88 2.00
CA GLN A 50 4.93 20.63 2.50
C GLN A 50 4.12 19.68 1.58
N ARG A 51 4.30 19.80 0.26
CA ARG A 51 3.67 18.89 -0.71
C ARG A 51 4.17 17.46 -0.59
N ALA A 52 5.50 17.29 -0.48
CA ALA A 52 6.11 15.97 -0.32
C ALA A 52 5.68 15.32 0.99
N GLU A 53 5.59 16.09 2.07
CA GLU A 53 5.12 15.60 3.37
C GLU A 53 3.67 15.11 3.29
N LEU A 54 2.77 15.89 2.68
CA LEU A 54 1.37 15.51 2.50
C LEU A 54 1.20 14.23 1.68
N VAL A 55 1.99 14.04 0.63
CA VAL A 55 1.99 12.80 -0.16
C VAL A 55 2.57 11.64 0.66
N SER A 56 3.61 11.88 1.46
CA SER A 56 4.19 10.86 2.34
C SER A 56 3.23 10.38 3.44
N PHE A 57 2.20 11.17 3.81
CA PHE A 57 1.21 10.71 4.77
C PHE A 57 0.41 9.50 4.28
N ALA A 58 0.28 9.28 2.98
CA ALA A 58 -0.31 8.08 2.44
C ALA A 58 0.45 6.79 2.85
N THR A 59 1.70 6.90 3.28
CA THR A 59 2.53 5.77 3.70
C THR A 59 2.52 5.53 5.20
N LEU A 60 1.83 6.37 5.97
CA LEU A 60 1.68 6.11 7.39
C LEU A 60 0.98 4.76 7.60
N PRO A 61 1.30 4.02 8.68
CA PRO A 61 0.76 2.69 8.92
C PRO A 61 -0.77 2.65 8.83
N GLN A 62 -1.42 3.69 9.34
CA GLN A 62 -2.87 3.91 9.30
C GLN A 62 -3.46 3.79 7.88
N ASN A 63 -2.75 4.34 6.89
CA ASN A 63 -3.18 4.35 5.49
C ASN A 63 -2.71 3.10 4.74
N ALA A 64 -1.47 2.65 5.00
CA ALA A 64 -0.91 1.44 4.39
C ALA A 64 -1.71 0.18 4.75
N VAL A 65 -2.28 0.12 5.97
CA VAL A 65 -3.11 -1.02 6.43
C VAL A 65 -4.40 -1.19 5.61
N VAL A 66 -4.86 -0.18 4.89
CA VAL A 66 -6.05 -0.28 4.01
C VAL A 66 -5.83 -1.28 2.86
N VAL A 67 -4.58 -1.56 2.49
CA VAL A 67 -4.24 -2.57 1.46
C VAL A 67 -4.24 -3.99 2.04
N VAL A 68 -4.16 -4.16 3.36
CA VAL A 68 -4.05 -5.48 4.01
C VAL A 68 -5.28 -6.37 3.77
N PRO A 69 -6.54 -5.88 3.87
CA PRO A 69 -7.70 -6.68 3.50
C PRO A 69 -7.65 -7.16 2.04
N ALA A 70 -7.16 -6.34 1.11
CA ALA A 70 -6.99 -6.74 -0.28
C ALA A 70 -5.96 -7.86 -0.42
N LEU A 71 -4.84 -7.77 0.31
CA LEU A 71 -3.81 -8.80 0.35
C LEU A 71 -4.38 -10.12 0.88
N ILE A 72 -5.06 -10.11 2.02
CA ILE A 72 -5.66 -11.32 2.61
C ILE A 72 -6.63 -11.95 1.61
N ALA A 73 -7.49 -11.15 0.98
CA ALA A 73 -8.43 -11.65 -0.02
C ALA A 73 -7.71 -12.29 -1.22
N GLY A 74 -6.64 -11.66 -1.72
CA GLY A 74 -5.81 -12.19 -2.80
C GLY A 74 -5.10 -13.50 -2.43
N LEU A 75 -4.50 -13.58 -1.24
CA LEU A 75 -3.80 -14.77 -0.76
C LEU A 75 -4.76 -15.95 -0.56
N VAL A 76 -5.93 -15.71 0.05
CA VAL A 76 -6.95 -16.75 0.24
C VAL A 76 -7.52 -17.18 -1.11
N ALA A 77 -7.78 -16.24 -2.03
CA ALA A 77 -8.20 -16.58 -3.38
C ALA A 77 -7.15 -17.45 -4.09
N ALA A 78 -5.87 -17.09 -4.01
CA ALA A 78 -4.76 -17.85 -4.59
C ALA A 78 -4.70 -19.29 -4.03
N TRP A 79 -4.83 -19.44 -2.71
CA TRP A 79 -4.89 -20.76 -2.08
C TRP A 79 -6.11 -21.58 -2.54
N LEU A 80 -7.28 -20.92 -2.67
CA LEU A 80 -8.52 -21.57 -3.11
C LEU A 80 -8.48 -22.03 -4.56
N VAL A 81 -7.71 -21.39 -5.43
CA VAL A 81 -7.67 -21.72 -6.86
C VAL A 81 -6.56 -22.68 -7.25
N ARG A 82 -5.65 -23.08 -6.34
CA ARG A 82 -4.60 -24.07 -6.66
C ARG A 82 -5.13 -25.52 -6.62
N PRO A 83 -4.85 -26.40 -7.60
CA PRO A 83 -4.14 -26.22 -8.87
C PRO A 83 -5.11 -26.11 -10.08
N LEU A 84 -6.22 -25.38 -9.92
CA LEU A 84 -7.27 -25.26 -10.95
C LEU A 84 -6.74 -24.53 -12.18
N VAL A 85 -7.27 -24.91 -13.34
CA VAL A 85 -7.03 -24.20 -14.61
C VAL A 85 -8.31 -23.43 -14.96
N ASP A 86 -8.51 -22.28 -14.30
CA ASP A 86 -9.68 -21.41 -14.48
C ASP A 86 -9.23 -19.96 -14.74
N PRO A 87 -9.94 -19.17 -15.58
CA PRO A 87 -9.63 -17.76 -15.81
C PRO A 87 -9.46 -16.91 -14.54
N ILE A 88 -10.10 -17.27 -13.43
CA ILE A 88 -9.97 -16.57 -12.14
C ILE A 88 -8.53 -16.59 -11.59
N VAL A 89 -7.71 -17.59 -11.94
CA VAL A 89 -6.29 -17.66 -11.54
C VAL A 89 -5.54 -16.43 -12.04
N VAL A 90 -5.76 -16.06 -13.31
CA VAL A 90 -5.13 -14.87 -13.92
C VAL A 90 -5.54 -13.61 -13.18
N HIS A 91 -6.82 -13.43 -12.89
CA HIS A 91 -7.30 -12.26 -12.14
C HIS A 91 -6.74 -12.19 -10.71
N THR A 92 -6.53 -13.34 -10.07
CA THR A 92 -5.90 -13.42 -8.74
C THR A 92 -4.43 -13.00 -8.80
N GLN A 93 -3.69 -13.45 -9.81
CA GLN A 93 -2.30 -13.04 -10.06
C GLN A 93 -2.21 -11.53 -10.32
N TRP A 94 -3.10 -10.97 -11.17
CA TRP A 94 -3.16 -9.52 -11.39
C TRP A 94 -3.40 -8.73 -10.11
N LEU A 95 -4.34 -9.18 -9.27
CA LEU A 95 -4.63 -8.54 -7.99
C LEU A 95 -3.38 -8.50 -7.09
N LEU A 96 -2.69 -9.65 -6.93
CA LEU A 96 -1.48 -9.75 -6.11
C LEU A 96 -0.33 -8.88 -6.64
N ARG A 97 -0.15 -8.82 -7.97
CA ARG A 97 0.84 -7.94 -8.62
C ARG A 97 0.56 -6.46 -8.37
N ILE A 98 -0.70 -6.04 -8.48
CA ILE A 98 -1.07 -4.65 -8.20
C ILE A 98 -0.87 -4.31 -6.73
N ILE A 99 -1.23 -5.22 -5.82
CA ILE A 99 -1.00 -5.06 -4.38
C ILE A 99 0.51 -4.93 -4.09
N ALA A 100 1.35 -5.75 -4.72
CA ALA A 100 2.81 -5.65 -4.60
C ALA A 100 3.33 -4.32 -5.15
N GLY A 101 2.83 -3.88 -6.31
CA GLY A 101 3.15 -2.57 -6.90
C GLY A 101 2.80 -1.41 -5.97
N LEU A 102 1.62 -1.44 -5.35
CA LEU A 102 1.21 -0.45 -4.35
C LEU A 102 2.12 -0.47 -3.12
N ALA A 103 2.53 -1.65 -2.67
CA ALA A 103 3.47 -1.77 -1.56
C ALA A 103 4.85 -1.17 -1.89
N TYR A 104 5.35 -1.33 -3.12
CA TYR A 104 6.57 -0.64 -3.56
C TYR A 104 6.42 0.89 -3.57
N VAL A 105 5.26 1.41 -3.97
CA VAL A 105 4.98 2.85 -3.90
C VAL A 105 4.98 3.33 -2.45
N ILE A 106 4.34 2.59 -1.53
CA ILE A 106 4.36 2.90 -0.09
C ILE A 106 5.80 2.92 0.44
N LEU A 107 6.62 1.94 0.08
CA LEU A 107 8.03 1.87 0.47
C LEU A 107 8.82 3.09 -0.02
N ALA A 108 8.72 3.41 -1.31
CA ALA A 108 9.43 4.53 -1.91
C ALA A 108 9.06 5.86 -1.23
N LEU A 109 7.77 6.11 -1.04
CA LEU A 109 7.27 7.32 -0.40
C LEU A 109 7.64 7.39 1.10
N ALA A 110 7.70 6.24 1.80
CA ALA A 110 8.11 6.21 3.21
C ALA A 110 9.60 6.55 3.34
N VAL A 111 10.45 6.01 2.46
CA VAL A 111 11.88 6.34 2.40
C VAL A 111 12.09 7.82 2.09
N LEU A 112 11.37 8.35 1.09
CA LEU A 112 11.43 9.78 0.77
C LEU A 112 11.02 10.66 1.96
N GLY A 113 9.96 10.27 2.68
CA GLY A 113 9.51 10.99 3.87
C GLY A 113 10.54 10.94 5.01
N ILE A 114 11.22 9.81 5.21
CA ILE A 114 12.31 9.70 6.19
C ILE A 114 13.47 10.62 5.78
N LEU A 115 13.92 10.56 4.52
CA LEU A 115 15.01 11.41 4.02
C LEU A 115 14.67 12.90 4.17
N ALA A 116 13.43 13.31 3.91
CA ALA A 116 13.00 14.69 4.08
C ALA A 116 13.20 15.19 5.51
N VAL A 117 12.89 14.37 6.53
CA VAL A 117 13.14 14.73 7.95
C VAL A 117 14.63 14.90 8.22
N PHE A 118 15.47 14.03 7.67
CA PHE A 118 16.93 14.17 7.81
C PHE A 118 17.47 15.46 7.18
N PHE A 119 16.95 15.85 6.01
CA PHE A 119 17.40 17.07 5.32
C PHE A 119 16.91 18.36 5.98
N GLN A 120 15.82 18.32 6.77
CA GLN A 120 15.31 19.47 7.54
C GLN A 120 16.17 19.84 8.76
N GLY A 121 17.12 19.00 9.17
CA GLY A 121 18.21 19.37 10.09
C GLY A 121 17.84 19.63 11.56
N ASN A 122 16.56 19.69 11.93
CA ASN A 122 16.11 19.85 13.33
C ASN A 122 15.70 18.49 13.93
N PHE A 123 16.59 17.86 14.69
CA PHE A 123 16.29 16.63 15.46
C PHE A 123 15.87 16.92 16.91
N ASP A 124 15.39 18.12 17.18
CA ASP A 124 15.23 18.60 18.56
C ASP A 124 13.85 18.31 19.17
N SER A 125 12.91 17.71 18.41
CA SER A 125 11.55 17.46 18.89
C SER A 125 11.17 15.97 18.96
N VAL A 126 10.43 15.60 20.00
CA VAL A 126 9.79 14.27 20.15
C VAL A 126 8.86 13.96 18.96
N GLY A 127 8.36 14.98 18.27
CA GLY A 127 7.55 14.85 17.07
C GLY A 127 8.30 14.23 15.88
N ASP A 128 9.59 14.55 15.72
CA ASP A 128 10.40 14.07 14.59
C ASP A 128 10.73 12.57 14.72
N VAL A 129 11.00 12.12 15.95
CA VAL A 129 11.19 10.70 16.26
C VAL A 129 9.90 9.91 16.01
N GLY A 130 8.75 10.45 16.43
CA GLY A 130 7.44 9.84 16.16
C GLY A 130 7.12 9.73 14.67
N SER A 131 7.49 10.75 13.88
CA SER A 131 7.32 10.78 12.44
C SER A 131 8.16 9.71 11.73
N ILE A 132 9.43 9.56 12.11
CA ILE A 132 10.34 8.53 11.59
C ILE A 132 9.82 7.13 11.96
N LEU A 133 9.47 6.90 13.22
CA LEU A 133 8.95 5.60 13.67
C LEU A 133 7.65 5.22 12.96
N GLY A 134 6.75 6.19 12.73
CA GLY A 134 5.55 5.99 11.94
C GLY A 134 5.87 5.52 10.52
N ARG A 135 6.79 6.20 9.82
CA ARG A 135 7.21 5.82 8.46
C ARG A 135 7.93 4.48 8.41
N LEU A 136 8.74 4.14 9.41
CA LEU A 136 9.35 2.81 9.55
C LEU A 136 8.29 1.71 9.69
N GLY A 137 7.20 1.97 10.41
CA GLY A 137 6.05 1.07 10.45
C GLY A 137 5.43 0.84 9.07
N GLY A 138 5.31 1.90 8.26
CA GLY A 138 4.88 1.81 6.86
C GLY A 138 5.83 0.98 6.00
N VAL A 139 7.15 1.12 6.20
CA VAL A 139 8.17 0.30 5.53
C VAL A 139 8.03 -1.16 5.91
N ALA A 140 7.90 -1.48 7.20
CA ALA A 140 7.75 -2.87 7.66
C ALA A 140 6.50 -3.54 7.05
N VAL A 141 5.37 -2.83 7.03
CA VAL A 141 4.13 -3.31 6.40
C VAL A 141 4.32 -3.50 4.89
N GLY A 142 4.93 -2.53 4.20
CA GLY A 142 5.20 -2.63 2.76
C GLY A 142 6.07 -3.84 2.41
N LEU A 143 7.15 -4.08 3.17
CA LEU A 143 8.02 -5.25 3.00
C LEU A 143 7.27 -6.56 3.23
N ALA A 144 6.42 -6.64 4.26
CA ALA A 144 5.61 -7.82 4.53
C ALA A 144 4.64 -8.12 3.38
N ILE A 145 3.97 -7.09 2.84
CA ILE A 145 3.06 -7.23 1.70
C ILE A 145 3.82 -7.75 0.47
N VAL A 146 4.95 -7.12 0.12
CA VAL A 146 5.78 -7.54 -1.02
C VAL A 146 6.19 -9.00 -0.87
N ARG A 147 6.72 -9.39 0.31
CA ARG A 147 7.17 -10.77 0.58
C ARG A 147 6.03 -11.78 0.39
N LEU A 148 4.86 -11.49 0.94
CA LEU A 148 3.69 -12.37 0.83
C LEU A 148 3.19 -12.49 -0.61
N CYS A 149 3.12 -11.39 -1.37
CA CYS A 149 2.75 -11.44 -2.77
C CYS A 149 3.75 -12.26 -3.61
N THR A 150 5.06 -12.09 -3.38
CA THR A 150 6.09 -12.83 -4.13
C THR A 150 6.00 -14.33 -3.89
N GLU A 151 5.75 -14.78 -2.66
CA GLU A 151 5.58 -16.22 -2.39
C GLU A 151 4.26 -16.76 -2.89
N ALA A 152 3.20 -15.93 -2.91
CA ALA A 152 1.96 -16.33 -3.53
C ALA A 152 2.08 -16.52 -5.05
N GLU A 153 2.91 -15.73 -5.73
CA GLU A 153 3.20 -15.89 -7.15
C GLU A 153 4.03 -17.14 -7.47
N HIS A 154 5.04 -17.48 -6.66
CA HIS A 154 5.87 -18.66 -6.89
C HIS A 154 5.08 -19.97 -6.85
N ASP A 155 4.02 -20.00 -6.05
CA ASP A 155 3.25 -21.21 -5.83
C ASP A 155 1.93 -21.27 -6.65
N THR A 156 1.51 -20.21 -7.37
CA THR A 156 0.33 -20.22 -8.28
C THR A 156 0.71 -20.47 -9.72
#